data_AF-A0A660VCX1-F1
#
_entry.id   AF-A0A660VCX1-F1
#
_cell.length_a   1.000
_cell.length_b   1.000
_cell.length_c   1.000
_cell.angle_alpha   90.00
_cell.angle_beta   90.00
_cell.angle_gamma   90.00
#
_symmetry.space_group_name_H-M   'P 1'
#
loop_
_entity.id
_entity.type
_entity.pdbx_description
1 polymer ?
#
loop_
_entity_poly.entity_id
_entity_poly.type
_entity_poly.pdbx_seq_one_letter_code
_entity_poly.pdbx_strand_id
1 'polypeptide(L)'
;PVTGRPALLLNLSALAGPAQVDAALMHELVHTRQPPAGQRLVDRVIHEGVAALFVARLEPSDDALALMWSEQALEAARSQHDAIVSAVRELSQTSDGELITPWITLHIRPESHPDVPDRAGYYVGFMAARAWLAAAPGRSLPDLLKAAPDEVLAALD
;
A
#
# COMPACT_ATOMS: atom_id res chain seq x y z
N PRO A 1 1.49 13.81 24.23
CA PRO A 1 2.04 12.71 25.07
C PRO A 1 1.58 11.35 24.56
N VAL A 2 2.50 10.53 24.04
CA VAL A 2 2.21 9.13 23.68
C VAL A 2 2.31 8.29 24.95
N THR A 3 1.20 7.70 25.39
CA THR A 3 1.02 7.10 26.71
C THR A 3 1.59 5.68 26.86
N GLY A 4 2.55 5.27 26.00
CA GLY A 4 3.16 3.93 26.03
C GLY A 4 2.21 2.77 25.72
N ARG A 5 0.93 3.04 25.41
CA ARG A 5 -0.03 2.04 24.94
C ARG A 5 -0.08 2.07 23.41
N PRO A 6 -0.15 0.91 22.74
CA PRO A 6 -0.45 0.85 21.31
C PRO A 6 -1.76 1.62 21.04
N ALA A 7 -1.71 2.54 20.08
CA ALA A 7 -2.87 3.31 19.66
C ALA A 7 -2.97 3.26 18.14
N LEU A 8 -4.19 3.03 17.64
CA LEU A 8 -4.51 3.21 16.23
C LEU A 8 -5.00 4.64 16.04
N LEU A 9 -4.38 5.36 15.11
CA LEU A 9 -4.75 6.72 14.77
C LEU A 9 -5.32 6.73 13.36
N LEU A 10 -6.63 6.94 13.25
CA LEU A 10 -7.32 7.02 11.97
C LEU A 10 -7.68 8.46 11.66
N ASN A 11 -7.34 8.91 10.44
CA ASN A 11 -7.78 10.20 9.96
C ASN A 11 -9.18 10.10 9.34
N LEU A 12 -10.21 10.29 10.15
CA LEU A 12 -11.60 10.21 9.70
C LEU A 12 -11.95 11.23 8.60
N SER A 13 -11.21 12.34 8.48
CA SER A 13 -11.44 13.32 7.39
C SER A 13 -10.98 12.81 6.01
N ALA A 14 -10.12 11.78 5.97
CA ALA A 14 -9.71 11.10 4.73
C ALA A 14 -10.73 10.05 4.28
N LEU A 15 -11.61 9.62 5.18
CA LEU A 15 -12.42 8.43 5.01
C LEU A 15 -13.85 8.87 4.68
N ALA A 16 -14.28 8.59 3.45
CA ALA A 16 -15.52 9.13 2.87
C ALA A 16 -16.81 8.52 3.46
N GLY A 17 -16.71 7.51 4.32
CA GLY A 17 -17.86 6.83 4.92
C GLY A 17 -17.48 5.63 5.80
N PRO A 18 -18.48 4.98 6.42
CA PRO A 18 -18.27 3.86 7.35
C PRO A 18 -17.47 2.71 6.75
N ALA A 19 -17.71 2.35 5.49
CA ALA A 19 -16.97 1.29 4.82
C ALA A 19 -15.46 1.59 4.71
N GLN A 20 -15.07 2.84 4.46
CA GLN A 20 -13.66 3.23 4.45
C GLN A 20 -13.04 3.24 5.86
N VAL A 21 -13.84 3.50 6.89
CA VAL A 21 -13.40 3.38 8.29
C VAL A 21 -13.14 1.92 8.65
N ASP A 22 -14.05 1.02 8.27
CA ASP A 22 -13.89 -0.42 8.50
C ASP A 22 -12.68 -0.98 7.74
N ALA A 23 -12.52 -0.60 6.47
CA ALA A 23 -11.36 -0.94 5.68
C ALA A 23 -10.05 -0.44 6.31
N ALA A 24 -10.01 0.81 6.80
CA ALA A 24 -8.83 1.34 7.48
C ALA A 24 -8.54 0.62 8.81
N LEU A 25 -9.57 0.25 9.58
CA LEU A 25 -9.39 -0.56 10.80
C LEU A 25 -8.83 -1.95 10.49
N MET A 26 -9.32 -2.59 9.43
CA MET A 26 -8.81 -3.89 8.98
C MET A 26 -7.37 -3.78 8.47
N HIS A 27 -7.06 -2.73 7.71
CA HIS A 27 -5.70 -2.43 7.24
C HIS A 27 -4.71 -2.34 8.41
N GLU A 28 -5.03 -1.52 9.40
CA GLU A 28 -4.21 -1.36 10.60
C GLU A 28 -4.13 -2.66 11.44
N LEU A 29 -5.18 -3.48 11.45
CA LEU A 29 -5.14 -4.78 12.09
C LEU A 29 -4.14 -5.73 11.40
N VAL A 30 -4.03 -5.69 10.07
CA VAL A 30 -3.05 -6.50 9.33
C VAL A 30 -1.63 -6.07 9.66
N HIS A 31 -1.38 -4.76 9.82
CA HIS A 31 -0.08 -4.25 10.28
C HIS A 31 0.37 -4.85 11.61
N THR A 32 -0.57 -5.18 12.53
CA THR A 32 -0.23 -5.89 13.79
C THR A 32 0.28 -7.31 13.59
N ARG A 33 0.12 -7.87 12.39
CA ARG A 33 0.56 -9.23 12.00
C ARG A 33 1.75 -9.21 11.06
N GLN A 34 2.15 -8.04 10.57
CA GLN A 34 3.35 -7.88 9.76
C GLN A 34 4.56 -7.58 10.66
N PRO A 35 5.78 -7.98 10.23
CA PRO A 35 6.99 -7.41 10.82
C PRO A 35 6.97 -5.88 10.61
N PRO A 36 7.60 -5.10 11.49
CA PRO A 36 7.74 -3.66 11.29
C PRO A 36 8.32 -3.36 9.91
N ALA A 37 7.75 -2.38 9.22
CA ALA A 37 8.25 -1.97 7.92
C ALA A 37 9.74 -1.57 8.01
N GLY A 38 10.49 -1.94 6.97
CA GLY A 38 11.84 -1.43 6.78
C GLY A 38 11.86 0.07 6.51
N GLN A 39 13.07 0.62 6.42
CA GLN A 39 13.25 2.05 6.21
C GLN A 39 13.25 2.45 4.74
N ARG A 40 13.39 1.51 3.80
CA ARG A 40 13.43 1.82 2.37
C ARG A 40 12.02 2.07 1.82
N LEU A 41 11.94 2.78 0.70
CA LEU A 41 10.69 3.00 -0.03
C LEU A 41 9.99 1.68 -0.34
N VAL A 42 10.71 0.70 -0.92
CA VAL A 42 10.13 -0.60 -1.28
C VAL A 42 9.57 -1.33 -0.05
N ASP A 43 10.25 -1.25 1.09
CA ASP A 43 9.81 -1.93 2.31
C ASP A 43 8.45 -1.37 2.77
N ARG A 44 8.28 -0.04 2.72
CA ARG A 44 7.02 0.61 3.12
C ARG A 44 5.92 0.43 2.09
N VAL A 45 6.24 0.55 0.80
CA VAL A 45 5.31 0.32 -0.31
C VAL A 45 4.70 -1.08 -0.21
N ILE A 46 5.52 -2.10 -0.01
CA ILE A 46 5.05 -3.48 0.10
C ILE A 46 4.33 -3.70 1.43
N HIS A 47 4.81 -3.11 2.53
CA HIS A 47 4.12 -3.20 3.83
C HIS A 47 2.66 -2.73 3.74
N GLU A 48 2.43 -1.54 3.17
CA GLU A 48 1.09 -0.98 2.97
C GLU A 48 0.27 -1.77 1.94
N GLY A 49 0.91 -2.18 0.84
CA GLY A 49 0.28 -2.94 -0.23
C GLY A 49 -0.14 -4.37 0.14
N VAL A 50 0.55 -5.00 1.08
CA VAL A 50 0.13 -6.30 1.61
C VAL A 50 -1.10 -6.12 2.49
N ALA A 51 -1.11 -5.14 3.40
CA ALA A 51 -2.27 -4.85 4.24
C ALA A 51 -3.53 -4.57 3.40
N ALA A 52 -3.37 -3.80 2.33
CA ALA A 52 -4.39 -3.57 1.31
C ALA A 52 -5.05 -4.82 0.75
N LEU A 53 -4.22 -5.78 0.35
CA LEU A 53 -4.67 -6.96 -0.34
C LEU A 53 -5.47 -7.84 0.62
N PHE A 54 -5.08 -7.88 1.89
CA PHE A 54 -5.85 -8.56 2.92
C PHE A 54 -7.24 -7.94 3.08
N VAL A 55 -7.35 -6.60 3.12
CA VAL A 55 -8.65 -5.92 3.16
C VAL A 55 -9.49 -6.25 1.92
N ALA A 56 -8.88 -6.19 0.73
CA ALA A 56 -9.56 -6.50 -0.54
C ALA A 56 -10.11 -7.94 -0.61
N ARG A 57 -9.48 -8.91 0.04
CA ARG A 57 -9.94 -10.30 0.06
C ARG A 57 -11.10 -10.55 1.02
N LEU A 58 -11.40 -9.62 1.91
CA LEU A 58 -12.50 -9.69 2.86
C LEU A 58 -13.77 -9.01 2.32
N GLU A 59 -13.63 -8.11 1.33
CA GLU A 59 -14.72 -7.36 0.73
C GLU A 59 -15.07 -7.87 -0.69
N PRO A 60 -16.36 -8.01 -1.05
CA PRO A 60 -16.79 -8.58 -2.34
C PRO A 60 -16.67 -7.65 -3.55
N SER A 61 -16.00 -6.49 -3.45
CA SER A 61 -15.83 -5.55 -4.57
C SER A 61 -14.38 -5.53 -5.08
N ASP A 62 -14.19 -5.84 -6.35
CA ASP A 62 -12.89 -6.29 -6.86
C ASP A 62 -11.77 -5.24 -6.91
N ASP A 63 -11.98 -3.92 -6.89
CA ASP A 63 -10.82 -3.03 -7.05
C ASP A 63 -10.92 -1.58 -6.54
N ALA A 64 -12.10 -0.95 -6.38
CA ALA A 64 -12.15 0.48 -6.04
C ALA A 64 -12.04 0.79 -4.53
N LEU A 65 -12.40 -0.16 -3.67
CA LEU A 65 -12.55 0.06 -2.22
C LEU A 65 -11.38 -0.46 -1.38
N ALA A 66 -10.45 -1.20 -1.99
CA ALA A 66 -9.40 -1.89 -1.28
C ALA A 66 -8.54 -0.97 -0.40
N LEU A 67 -8.38 0.32 -0.74
CA LEU A 67 -7.56 1.23 0.05
C LEU A 67 -7.75 2.73 -0.25
N MET A 68 -8.80 3.37 0.27
CA MET A 68 -8.74 4.83 0.51
C MET A 68 -8.52 5.74 -0.72
N TRP A 69 -8.69 5.20 -1.92
CA TRP A 69 -8.65 5.92 -3.18
C TRP A 69 -10.07 6.02 -3.71
N SER A 70 -10.43 7.19 -4.27
CA SER A 70 -11.64 7.28 -5.07
C SER A 70 -11.47 6.49 -6.36
N GLU A 71 -12.59 6.09 -6.98
CA GLU A 71 -12.58 5.44 -8.30
C GLU A 71 -11.79 6.26 -9.34
N GLN A 72 -11.93 7.59 -9.32
CA GLN A 72 -11.18 8.49 -10.19
C GLN A 72 -9.66 8.43 -9.94
N ALA A 73 -9.23 8.39 -8.68
CA ALA A 73 -7.82 8.29 -8.36
C ALA A 73 -7.27 6.94 -8.83
N LEU A 74 -8.01 5.84 -8.62
CA LEU A 74 -7.59 4.52 -9.03
C LEU A 74 -7.45 4.44 -10.56
N GLU A 75 -8.40 5.01 -11.30
CA GLU A 75 -8.33 5.08 -12.75
C GLU A 75 -7.12 5.90 -13.22
N ALA A 76 -6.81 7.02 -12.54
CA ALA A 76 -5.61 7.79 -12.82
C ALA A 76 -4.33 6.96 -12.59
N ALA A 77 -4.23 6.22 -11.49
CA ALA A 77 -3.09 5.32 -11.25
C ALA A 77 -2.99 4.19 -12.29
N ARG A 78 -4.11 3.58 -12.68
CA ARG A 78 -4.13 2.56 -13.74
C ARG A 78 -3.61 3.11 -15.06
N SER A 79 -4.01 4.33 -15.42
CA SER A 79 -3.54 5.00 -16.64
C SER A 79 -2.03 5.30 -16.64
N GLN A 80 -1.40 5.30 -15.46
CA GLN A 80 0.01 5.62 -15.25
C GLN A 80 0.80 4.43 -14.68
N HIS A 81 0.27 3.21 -14.77
CA HIS A 81 0.83 2.01 -14.12
C HIS A 81 2.34 1.87 -14.33
N ASP A 82 2.79 1.88 -15.59
CA ASP A 82 4.20 1.67 -15.95
C ASP A 82 5.10 2.77 -15.40
N ALA A 83 4.64 4.03 -15.43
CA ALA A 83 5.39 5.17 -14.90
C ALA A 83 5.57 5.06 -13.38
N ILE A 84 4.51 4.68 -12.67
CA ILE A 84 4.54 4.49 -11.22
C ILE A 84 5.48 3.33 -10.85
N VAL A 85 5.35 2.18 -11.51
CA VAL A 85 6.18 1.00 -11.25
C VAL A 85 7.64 1.32 -11.51
N SER A 86 7.95 2.02 -12.61
CA SER A 86 9.31 2.47 -12.92
C SER A 86 9.87 3.39 -11.83
N ALA A 87 9.10 4.38 -11.38
CA ALA A 87 9.53 5.32 -10.35
C ALA A 87 9.77 4.64 -8.98
N VAL A 88 8.89 3.71 -8.58
CA VAL A 88 9.10 2.92 -7.35
C VAL A 88 10.34 2.04 -7.45
N ARG A 89 10.63 1.45 -8.61
CA ARG A 89 11.84 0.64 -8.83
C ARG A 89 13.10 1.49 -8.74
N GLU A 90 13.12 2.63 -9.42
CA GLU A 90 14.24 3.59 -9.40
C GLU A 90 14.54 4.05 -7.96
N LEU A 91 13.50 4.39 -7.21
CA LEU A 91 13.64 4.91 -5.85
C LEU A 91 13.60 3.83 -4.77
N SER A 92 13.60 2.54 -5.13
CA SER A 92 13.34 1.42 -4.21
C SER A 92 14.26 1.41 -2.99
N GLN A 93 15.52 1.82 -3.16
CA GLN A 93 16.55 1.86 -2.11
C GLN A 93 16.55 3.16 -1.29
N THR A 94 15.72 4.15 -1.64
CA THR A 94 15.62 5.42 -0.90
C THR A 94 15.17 5.15 0.53
N SER A 95 15.88 5.69 1.52
CA SER A 95 15.55 5.59 2.95
C SER A 95 15.20 6.95 3.59
N ASP A 96 15.21 8.02 2.81
CA ASP A 96 14.84 9.36 3.26
C ASP A 96 13.34 9.44 3.54
N GLY A 97 12.99 9.66 4.80
CA GLY A 97 11.60 9.76 5.24
C GLY A 97 10.83 10.91 4.60
N GLU A 98 11.48 12.02 4.24
CA GLU A 98 10.80 13.14 3.58
C GLU A 98 10.45 12.77 2.13
N LEU A 99 11.32 12.03 1.44
CA LEU A 99 11.07 11.53 0.08
C LEU A 99 10.07 10.37 0.06
N ILE A 100 10.05 9.52 1.09
CA ILE A 100 9.13 8.36 1.16
C ILE A 100 7.71 8.80 1.53
N THR A 101 7.58 9.78 2.44
CA THR A 101 6.30 10.24 2.99
C THR A 101 5.21 10.49 1.93
N PRO A 102 5.46 11.20 0.80
CA PRO A 102 4.49 11.43 -0.26
C PRO A 102 3.98 10.17 -0.98
N TRP A 103 4.76 9.08 -0.99
CA TRP A 103 4.35 7.81 -1.60
C TRP A 103 3.35 7.04 -0.77
N ILE A 104 3.32 7.27 0.54
CA ILE A 104 2.57 6.47 1.51
C ILE A 104 1.50 7.26 2.28
N THR A 105 1.62 8.59 2.44
CA THR A 105 0.75 9.32 3.38
C THR A 105 -0.52 9.83 2.71
N LEU A 106 -1.67 9.61 3.37
CA LEU A 106 -3.02 9.96 2.89
C LEU A 106 -3.36 11.46 2.94
N HIS A 107 -2.46 12.36 3.35
CA HIS A 107 -2.86 13.75 3.67
C HIS A 107 -1.88 14.85 3.31
N ILE A 108 -0.76 14.56 2.65
CA ILE A 108 0.16 15.61 2.20
C ILE A 108 0.07 15.66 0.67
N ARG A 109 -0.26 16.83 0.10
CA ARG A 109 -0.19 17.07 -1.35
C ARG A 109 1.10 17.81 -1.70
N PRO A 110 2.16 17.04 -1.93
CA PRO A 110 3.01 17.24 -3.10
C PRO A 110 2.98 16.00 -3.99
N GLU A 111 3.19 16.20 -5.29
CA GLU A 111 3.36 15.12 -6.27
C GLU A 111 4.44 14.15 -5.77
N SER A 112 4.11 12.85 -5.70
CA SER A 112 5.07 11.85 -5.23
C SER A 112 6.28 11.69 -6.16
N HIS A 113 6.05 11.90 -7.46
CA HIS A 113 7.05 11.94 -8.53
C HIS A 113 6.45 12.73 -9.71
N PRO A 114 7.27 13.38 -10.57
CA PRO A 114 6.77 13.99 -11.80
C PRO A 114 5.86 13.05 -12.59
N ASP A 115 4.71 13.57 -13.00
CA ASP A 115 3.73 12.85 -13.82
C ASP A 115 3.24 11.52 -13.22
N VAL A 116 3.26 11.37 -11.89
CA VAL A 116 2.74 10.22 -11.16
C VAL A 116 1.71 10.71 -10.13
N PRO A 117 0.54 10.06 -10.00
CA PRO A 117 -0.47 10.53 -9.06
C PRO A 117 0.02 10.36 -7.62
N ASP A 118 -0.48 11.20 -6.71
CA ASP A 118 -0.15 11.10 -5.29
C ASP A 118 -0.44 9.70 -4.73
N ARG A 119 0.34 9.27 -3.72
CA ARG A 119 0.14 8.03 -2.95
C ARG A 119 0.33 6.73 -3.74
N ALA A 120 0.89 6.79 -4.94
CA ALA A 120 0.93 5.66 -5.85
C ALA A 120 1.76 4.46 -5.33
N GLY A 121 2.50 4.63 -4.21
CA GLY A 121 3.12 3.55 -3.47
C GLY A 121 2.12 2.49 -2.98
N TYR A 122 0.96 2.90 -2.45
CA TYR A 122 -0.09 1.96 -2.02
C TYR A 122 -0.58 1.10 -3.19
N TYR A 123 -0.78 1.74 -4.34
CA TYR A 123 -1.20 1.08 -5.58
C TYR A 123 -0.17 0.04 -6.03
N VAL A 124 1.12 0.40 -6.13
CA VAL A 124 2.18 -0.55 -6.54
C VAL A 124 2.29 -1.70 -5.57
N GLY A 125 2.29 -1.43 -4.26
CA GLY A 125 2.39 -2.49 -3.27
C GLY A 125 1.23 -3.49 -3.38
N PHE A 126 0.00 -3.00 -3.55
CA PHE A 126 -1.18 -3.84 -3.73
C PHE A 126 -1.09 -4.70 -5.00
N MET A 127 -0.70 -4.09 -6.13
CA MET A 127 -0.53 -4.80 -7.39
C MET A 127 0.56 -5.88 -7.29
N ALA A 128 1.68 -5.57 -6.64
CA ALA A 128 2.80 -6.48 -6.43
C ALA A 128 2.40 -7.67 -5.55
N ALA A 129 1.72 -7.41 -4.42
CA ALA A 129 1.19 -8.43 -3.54
C ALA A 129 0.20 -9.36 -4.26
N ARG A 130 -0.67 -8.79 -5.10
CA ARG A 130 -1.65 -9.55 -5.89
C ARG A 130 -0.97 -10.43 -6.93
N ALA A 131 0.00 -9.88 -7.67
CA ALA A 131 0.76 -10.63 -8.66
C ALA A 131 1.59 -11.75 -8.01
N TRP A 132 2.17 -11.48 -6.84
CA TRP A 132 2.92 -12.48 -6.07
C TRP A 132 2.06 -13.70 -5.71
N LEU A 133 0.82 -13.50 -5.23
CA LEU A 133 -0.12 -14.60 -4.96
C LEU A 133 -0.53 -15.35 -6.23
N ALA A 134 -0.69 -14.64 -7.35
CA ALA A 134 -1.10 -15.24 -8.62
C ALA A 134 0.00 -16.10 -9.27
N ALA A 135 1.27 -15.78 -9.02
CA ALA A 135 2.39 -16.43 -9.68
C ALA A 135 2.60 -17.92 -9.31
N ALA A 136 2.04 -18.41 -8.20
CA ALA A 136 2.16 -19.83 -7.83
C ALA A 136 0.94 -20.35 -7.03
N PRO A 137 0.33 -21.48 -7.43
CA PRO A 137 -0.83 -22.08 -6.73
C PRO A 137 -0.60 -22.52 -5.28
N GLY A 138 0.64 -22.58 -4.82
CA GLY A 138 1.01 -22.91 -3.44
C GLY A 138 1.24 -21.71 -2.53
N ARG A 139 1.23 -20.48 -3.07
CA ARG A 139 1.42 -19.26 -2.28
C ARG A 139 0.12 -18.90 -1.57
N SER A 140 0.25 -18.56 -0.29
CA SER A 140 -0.89 -18.19 0.55
C SER A 140 -0.74 -16.78 1.13
N LEU A 141 -1.85 -16.20 1.57
CA LEU A 141 -1.86 -14.91 2.28
C LEU A 141 -0.92 -14.93 3.52
N PRO A 142 -0.91 -15.97 4.37
CA PRO A 142 0.07 -16.09 5.45
C PRO A 142 1.54 -16.07 5.02
N ASP A 143 1.87 -16.58 3.83
CA ASP A 143 3.25 -16.57 3.32
C ASP A 143 3.64 -15.17 2.83
N LEU A 144 2.70 -14.45 2.23
CA LEU A 144 2.91 -13.07 1.78
C LEU A 144 3.30 -12.13 2.94
N LEU A 145 2.76 -12.34 4.15
CA LEU A 145 3.14 -11.56 5.34
C LEU A 145 4.63 -11.69 5.72
N LYS A 146 5.31 -12.74 5.22
CA LYS A 146 6.71 -13.06 5.50
C LYS A 146 7.61 -12.88 4.28
N ALA A 147 7.02 -12.61 3.11
CA ALA A 147 7.77 -12.47 1.87
C ALA A 147 8.69 -11.24 1.93
N ALA A 148 9.87 -11.35 1.31
CA ALA A 148 10.79 -10.23 1.23
C ALA A 148 10.19 -9.13 0.31
N PRO A 149 10.24 -7.84 0.68
CA PRO A 149 9.67 -6.78 -0.15
C PRO A 149 10.15 -6.79 -1.61
N ASP A 150 11.45 -7.03 -1.82
CA ASP A 150 12.03 -7.10 -3.16
C ASP A 150 11.49 -8.31 -3.97
N GLU A 151 11.20 -9.44 -3.31
CA GLU A 151 10.57 -10.62 -3.95
C GLU A 151 9.13 -10.30 -4.39
N VAL A 152 8.39 -9.58 -3.55
CA VAL A 152 7.01 -9.19 -3.85
C VAL A 152 6.98 -8.19 -5.00
N LEU A 153 7.88 -7.18 -4.99
CA LEU A 153 7.97 -6.19 -6.08
C LEU A 153 8.35 -6.83 -7.43
N ALA A 154 9.23 -7.84 -7.43
CA ALA A 154 9.63 -8.57 -8.62
C ALA A 154 8.48 -9.37 -9.27
N ALA A 155 7.39 -9.63 -8.55
CA ALA A 155 6.23 -10.31 -9.13
C ALA A 155 5.43 -9.45 -10.12
N LEU A 156 5.77 -8.16 -10.27
CA LEU A 156 5.18 -7.27 -11.27
C LEU A 156 5.78 -7.43 -12.68
N ASP A 157 6.82 -8.23 -12.85
CA ASP A 157 7.40 -8.59 -14.16
C ASP A 157 6.65 -9.75 -14.84
#